data_AF-A0A934H8V6-F1
#
_entry.id   AF-A0A934H8V6-F1
#
_cell.length_a   1.000
_cell.length_b   1.000
_cell.length_c   1.000
_cell.angle_alpha   90.00
_cell.angle_beta   90.00
_cell.angle_gamma   90.00
#
_symmetry.space_group_name_H-M   'P 1'
#
loop_
_entity.id
_entity.type
_entity.pdbx_description
1 polymer ?
#
loop_
_entity_poly.entity_id
_entity_poly.type
_entity_poly.pdbx_seq_one_letter_code
_entity_poly.pdbx_strand_id
1 'polypeptide(L)'
;MARLFEYQGKQILEEVGLSIPKGAVASTHEEAKGIAAEIGKPVAIKAQIWATGRFKAGGIRFAANPDEAERIAGEILGSQIKGSRVERVLVEEKLAIDR
;
A
#
# COMPACT_ATOMS: atom_id res chain seq x y z
N MET A 1 14.00 18.46 8.52
CA MET A 1 14.08 17.26 7.67
C MET A 1 12.66 16.90 7.25
N ALA A 2 12.35 16.90 5.95
CA ALA A 2 11.01 16.56 5.49
C ALA A 2 10.71 15.08 5.77
N ARG A 3 9.50 14.79 6.27
CA ARG A 3 8.99 13.43 6.45
C ARG A 3 7.87 13.21 5.46
N LEU A 4 8.08 12.31 4.52
CA LEU A 4 7.08 11.90 3.53
C LEU A 4 6.69 10.45 3.76
N PHE A 5 5.42 10.14 3.55
CA PHE A 5 4.99 8.77 3.34
C PHE A 5 5.42 8.28 1.94
N GLU A 6 5.46 6.96 1.76
CA GLU A 6 5.87 6.34 0.50
C GLU A 6 5.02 6.82 -0.67
N TYR A 7 3.70 6.94 -0.48
CA TYR A 7 2.81 7.42 -1.53
C TYR A 7 3.09 8.88 -1.95
N GLN A 8 3.44 9.76 -1.01
CA GLN A 8 3.74 11.16 -1.32
C GLN A 8 5.03 11.28 -2.13
N GLY A 9 6.05 10.49 -1.75
CA GLY A 9 7.29 10.41 -2.53
C GLY A 9 7.02 9.90 -3.94
N LYS A 10 6.16 8.89 -4.09
CA LYS A 10 5.76 8.35 -5.41
C LYS A 10 5.02 9.38 -6.26
N GLN A 11 4.09 10.14 -5.69
CA GLN A 11 3.41 11.23 -6.40
C GLN A 11 4.40 12.26 -6.95
N ILE A 12 5.39 12.66 -6.16
CA ILE A 12 6.45 13.58 -6.61
C ILE A 12 7.26 12.97 -7.77
N LEU A 13 7.60 11.67 -7.70
CA LEU A 13 8.33 10.99 -8.77
C LEU A 13 7.50 10.94 -10.07
N GLU A 14 6.20 10.68 -9.96
CA GLU A 14 5.28 10.68 -11.11
C GLU A 14 5.13 12.08 -11.72
N GLU A 15 5.01 13.13 -10.89
CA GLU A 15 4.91 14.53 -11.32
C GLU A 15 6.13 14.98 -12.15
N VAL A 16 7.32 14.43 -11.87
CA VAL A 16 8.54 14.71 -12.63
C VAL A 16 8.76 13.74 -13.80
N GLY A 17 7.77 12.91 -14.12
CA GLY A 17 7.76 12.03 -15.30
C GLY A 17 8.46 10.68 -15.11
N LEU A 18 8.77 10.28 -13.86
CA LEU A 18 9.32 8.95 -13.60
C LEU A 18 8.21 7.91 -13.51
N SER A 19 8.40 6.78 -14.19
CA SER A 19 7.46 5.67 -14.12
C SER A 19 7.48 5.02 -12.74
N ILE A 20 6.32 4.93 -12.12
CA ILE A 20 6.08 4.19 -10.88
C ILE A 20 5.03 3.10 -11.12
N PRO A 21 4.99 2.04 -10.28
CA PRO A 21 3.88 1.09 -10.33
C PRO A 21 2.56 1.80 -10.04
N LYS A 22 1.48 1.36 -10.71
CA LYS A 22 0.15 1.92 -10.47
C LYS A 22 -0.27 1.66 -9.03
N GLY A 23 -0.76 2.68 -8.34
CA GLY A 23 -1.26 2.52 -6.99
C GLY A 23 -1.92 3.78 -6.45
N ALA A 24 -2.73 3.60 -5.42
CA ALA A 24 -3.42 4.67 -4.73
C ALA A 24 -3.54 4.37 -3.23
N VAL A 25 -3.81 5.41 -2.45
CA VAL A 25 -3.96 5.29 -1.00
C VAL A 25 -5.41 5.04 -0.64
N ALA A 26 -5.63 4.08 0.27
CA ALA A 26 -6.89 3.81 0.91
C ALA A 26 -6.83 4.11 2.41
N SER A 27 -7.90 4.68 2.93
CA SER A 27 -8.17 4.88 4.36
C SER A 27 -9.28 3.94 4.87
N THR A 28 -10.02 3.27 3.96
CA THR A 28 -10.98 2.21 4.29
C THR A 28 -10.68 0.92 3.53
N HIS A 29 -11.27 -0.20 3.96
CA HIS A 29 -11.11 -1.47 3.26
C HIS A 29 -11.88 -1.50 1.92
N GLU A 30 -13.01 -0.79 1.82
CA GLU A 30 -13.76 -0.64 0.57
C GLU A 30 -12.99 0.18 -0.47
N GLU A 31 -12.31 1.26 -0.04
CA GLU A 31 -11.42 2.00 -0.93
C GLU A 31 -10.29 1.10 -1.46
N ALA A 32 -9.71 0.26 -0.59
CA ALA A 32 -8.68 -0.69 -0.99
C ALA A 32 -9.20 -1.71 -2.03
N LYS A 33 -10.43 -2.18 -1.86
CA LYS A 33 -11.12 -3.05 -2.84
C LYS A 33 -11.27 -2.35 -4.19
N GLY A 34 -11.76 -1.11 -4.19
CA GLY A 34 -11.94 -0.30 -5.39
C GLY A 34 -10.64 -0.12 -6.16
N ILE A 35 -9.58 0.29 -5.47
CA ILE A 35 -8.25 0.48 -6.09
C ILE A 35 -7.71 -0.84 -6.66
N ALA A 36 -7.85 -1.95 -5.93
CA ALA A 36 -7.41 -3.25 -6.43
C ALA A 36 -8.20 -3.70 -7.68
N ALA A 37 -9.49 -3.41 -7.73
CA ALA A 37 -10.34 -3.68 -8.89
C ALA A 37 -9.93 -2.83 -10.10
N GLU A 38 -9.63 -1.54 -9.90
CA GLU A 38 -9.14 -0.64 -10.95
C GLU A 38 -7.77 -1.07 -11.50
N ILE A 39 -6.87 -1.56 -10.63
CA ILE A 39 -5.55 -2.07 -11.04
C ILE A 39 -5.70 -3.36 -11.87
N GLY A 40 -6.67 -4.22 -11.54
CA GLY A 40 -6.99 -5.43 -12.31
C GLY A 40 -5.89 -6.52 -12.31
N LYS A 41 -4.95 -6.44 -11.36
CA LYS A 41 -3.81 -7.36 -11.19
C LYS A 41 -3.61 -7.66 -9.69
N PRO A 42 -2.81 -8.67 -9.31
CA PRO A 42 -2.38 -8.83 -7.93
C PRO A 42 -1.73 -7.54 -7.40
N VAL A 43 -2.02 -7.21 -6.14
CA VAL A 43 -1.56 -5.96 -5.50
C VAL A 43 -0.76 -6.24 -4.23
N ALA A 44 0.05 -5.27 -3.84
CA ALA A 44 0.65 -5.14 -2.53
C ALA A 44 -0.13 -4.11 -1.71
N ILE A 45 -0.51 -4.49 -0.48
CA ILE A 45 -1.11 -3.61 0.52
C ILE A 45 0.00 -3.22 1.50
N LYS A 46 0.37 -1.93 1.54
CA LYS A 46 1.52 -1.42 2.28
C LYS A 46 1.11 -0.35 3.30
N ALA A 47 1.30 -0.62 4.58
CA ALA A 47 1.04 0.33 5.66
C ALA A 47 1.86 1.62 5.49
N GLN A 48 1.18 2.76 5.58
CA GLN A 48 1.79 4.10 5.50
C GLN A 48 2.14 4.58 6.90
N ILE A 49 3.35 4.25 7.36
CA ILE A 49 3.91 4.65 8.66
C ILE A 49 5.39 5.03 8.51
N TRP A 50 5.91 5.84 9.43
CA TRP A 50 7.33 6.23 9.46
C TRP A 50 8.22 5.18 10.14
N ALA A 51 8.19 3.96 9.61
CA ALA A 51 9.00 2.85 10.10
C ALA A 51 9.55 2.00 8.95
N THR A 52 10.76 1.47 9.14
CA THR A 52 11.37 0.47 8.24
C THR A 52 10.97 -0.94 8.67
N GLY A 53 11.26 -1.96 7.83
CA GLY A 53 10.99 -3.36 8.17
C GLY A 53 9.50 -3.75 8.22
N ARG A 54 8.62 -2.95 7.60
CA ARG A 54 7.16 -3.16 7.56
C ARG A 54 6.76 -4.55 7.08
N PHE A 55 7.47 -5.11 6.09
CA PHE A 55 7.21 -6.46 5.56
C PHE A 55 7.29 -7.54 6.65
N LYS A 56 8.41 -7.59 7.40
CA LYS A 56 8.59 -8.55 8.49
C LYS A 56 7.63 -8.32 9.66
N ALA A 57 7.11 -7.10 9.79
CA ALA A 57 6.17 -6.72 10.84
C ALA A 57 4.69 -6.87 10.42
N GLY A 58 4.40 -7.49 9.26
CA GLY A 58 3.03 -7.69 8.77
C GLY A 58 2.38 -6.45 8.13
N GLY A 59 3.10 -5.34 8.02
CA GLY A 59 2.64 -4.10 7.40
C GLY A 59 2.78 -4.05 5.89
N ILE A 60 3.25 -5.12 5.24
CA ILE A 60 3.15 -5.30 3.80
C ILE A 60 2.63 -6.71 3.54
N ARG A 61 1.53 -6.82 2.81
CA ARG A 61 0.93 -8.11 2.41
C ARG A 61 0.51 -8.06 0.94
N PHE A 62 0.41 -9.23 0.30
CA PHE A 62 -0.02 -9.33 -1.09
C PHE A 62 -1.46 -9.84 -1.16
N ALA A 63 -2.23 -9.31 -2.11
CA ALA A 63 -3.56 -9.77 -2.44
C ALA A 63 -3.61 -10.18 -3.91
N ALA A 64 -4.23 -11.31 -4.21
CA ALA A 64 -4.40 -11.82 -5.56
C ALA A 64 -5.63 -11.24 -6.28
N ASN A 65 -6.60 -10.71 -5.53
CA ASN A 65 -7.86 -10.18 -6.05
C ASN A 65 -8.43 -9.07 -5.13
N PRO A 66 -9.47 -8.33 -5.57
CA PRO A 66 -10.05 -7.23 -4.80
C PRO A 66 -10.63 -7.62 -3.43
N ASP A 67 -11.26 -8.80 -3.31
CA ASP A 67 -11.82 -9.26 -2.03
C ASP A 67 -10.72 -9.56 -1.00
N GLU A 68 -9.60 -10.13 -1.47
CA GLU A 68 -8.43 -10.33 -0.61
C GLU A 68 -7.79 -8.99 -0.22
N ALA A 69 -7.77 -8.00 -1.13
CA ALA A 69 -7.29 -6.66 -0.84
C ALA A 69 -8.13 -5.97 0.24
N GLU A 70 -9.46 -6.08 0.15
CA GLU A 70 -10.41 -5.61 1.16
C GLU A 70 -10.12 -6.23 2.53
N ARG A 71 -10.08 -7.56 2.60
CA ARG A 71 -9.83 -8.29 3.85
C ARG A 71 -8.50 -7.90 4.48
N ILE A 72 -7.43 -7.90 3.68
CA ILE A 72 -6.08 -7.57 4.16
C ILE A 72 -6.02 -6.11 4.63
N ALA A 73 -6.62 -5.18 3.89
CA ALA A 73 -6.66 -3.78 4.28
C ALA A 73 -7.43 -3.59 5.60
N GLY A 74 -8.58 -4.27 5.77
CA GLY A 74 -9.36 -4.23 7.01
C GLY A 74 -8.60 -4.75 8.23
N GLU A 75 -7.70 -5.72 8.05
CA GLU A 75 -6.83 -6.22 9.12
C GLU A 75 -5.63 -5.28 9.41
N ILE A 76 -5.12 -4.57 8.40
CA ILE A 76 -3.98 -3.67 8.56
C ILE A 76 -4.42 -2.31 9.12
N LEU A 77 -5.51 -1.74 8.61
CA LEU A 77 -6.03 -0.44 9.04
C LEU A 77 -6.44 -0.50 10.51
N GLY A 78 -6.04 0.52 11.27
CA GLY A 78 -6.25 0.59 12.71
C GLY A 78 -5.34 -0.30 13.56
N SER A 79 -4.58 -1.24 12.95
CA SER A 79 -3.61 -2.07 13.66
C SER A 79 -2.40 -1.26 14.15
N GLN A 80 -1.65 -1.83 15.10
CA GLN A 80 -0.38 -1.28 15.54
C GLN A 80 0.80 -2.02 14.90
N ILE A 81 1.64 -1.28 14.18
CA ILE A 81 2.84 -1.81 13.56
C ILE A 81 4.02 -0.97 14.03
N LYS A 82 4.96 -1.61 14.73
CA LYS A 82 6.16 -0.94 15.28
C LYS A 82 5.81 0.30 16.14
N GLY A 83 4.72 0.20 16.92
CA GLY A 83 4.26 1.29 17.80
C GLY A 83 3.56 2.46 17.07
N SER A 84 3.27 2.31 15.77
CA SER A 84 2.49 3.29 15.00
C SER A 84 1.14 2.69 14.63
N ARG A 85 0.06 3.46 14.83
CA ARG A 85 -1.27 3.12 14.30
C ARG A 85 -1.29 3.32 12.79
N VAL A 86 -1.81 2.34 12.06
CA VAL A 86 -1.93 2.45 10.60
C VAL A 86 -3.24 3.12 10.23
N GLU A 87 -3.16 4.37 9.78
CA GLU A 87 -4.34 5.13 9.32
C GLU A 87 -4.64 4.93 7.84
N ARG A 88 -3.62 4.58 7.05
CA ARG A 88 -3.70 4.45 5.60
C ARG A 88 -2.84 3.32 5.08
N VAL A 89 -3.28 2.72 3.99
CA VAL A 89 -2.51 1.74 3.21
C VAL A 89 -2.34 2.24 1.77
N LEU A 90 -1.18 1.98 1.19
CA LEU A 90 -0.97 2.10 -0.25
C LEU A 90 -1.30 0.76 -0.88
N VAL A 91 -2.24 0.75 -1.81
CA VAL A 91 -2.59 -0.39 -2.66
C VAL A 91 -1.87 -0.18 -3.99
N GLU A 92 -0.97 -1.08 -4.34
CA GLU A 92 -0.07 -0.90 -5.50
C GLU A 92 0.08 -2.19 -6.30
N GLU A 93 0.21 -2.09 -7.61
CA GLU A 93 0.50 -3.19 -8.51
C GLU A 93 1.69 -4.04 -8.01
N LYS A 94 1.48 -5.35 -7.89
CA LYS A 94 2.55 -6.30 -7.60
C LYS A 94 3.32 -6.58 -8.88
N LEU A 95 4.54 -6.05 -8.97
CA LEU A 95 5.46 -6.35 -10.06
C LEU A 95 5.97 -7.79 -9.98
N ALA A 96 6.05 -8.45 -11.14
CA ALA A 96 6.80 -9.69 -11.30
C ALA A 96 8.29 -9.33 -11.37
N ILE A 97 9.08 -9.84 -10.43
CA ILE A 97 10.52 -9.61 -10.36
C ILE A 97 11.18 -10.99 -10.32
N ASP A 98 12.05 -11.26 -11.29
CA ASP A 98 12.90 -12.44 -11.31
C ASP A 98 13.98 -12.32 -10.23
N ARG A 99 14.32 -13.45 -9.59
CA ARG A 99 15.32 -13.50 -8.53
C ARG A 99 16.74 -13.65 -9.05
#